data_AF-A0A536ZTQ1-F1
#
_entry.id   AF-A0A536ZTQ1-F1
#
_cell.length_a   1.000
_cell.length_b   1.000
_cell.length_c   1.000
_cell.angle_alpha   90.00
_cell.angle_beta   90.00
_cell.angle_gamma   90.00
#
_symmetry.space_group_name_H-M   'P 1'
#
loop_
_entity.id
_entity.type
_entity.pdbx_description
1 polymer ?
#
loop_
_entity_poly.entity_id
_entity_poly.type
_entity_poly.pdbx_seq_one_letter_code
_entity_poly.pdbx_strand_id
1 'polypeptide(L)'
;RLFAATVGPLSTPRRVAEAVIAGEADVGPLDSYAHDLIRAHEPELAAQLATIATTTPTPIPPLVAAPGIAIADIDHLRAALLASAEADELRPVRSALLLDRFVLVDSEDYAVLLERARAADRLGYPRLA
;
A
#
# COMPACT_ATOMS: atom_id res chain seq x y z
N ARG A 1 18.49 -20.52 -13.28
CA ARG A 1 18.21 -21.01 -11.89
C ARG A 1 17.25 -20.01 -11.28
N LEU A 2 16.08 -20.44 -10.81
CA LEU A 2 15.14 -19.54 -10.13
C LEU A 2 15.69 -19.12 -8.77
N PHE A 3 15.32 -17.91 -8.33
CA PHE A 3 15.66 -17.29 -7.05
C PHE A 3 17.17 -17.20 -6.83
N ALA A 4 17.91 -16.92 -7.90
CA ALA A 4 19.37 -16.93 -7.87
C ALA A 4 19.98 -15.65 -7.25
N ALA A 5 19.23 -14.54 -7.23
CA ALA A 5 19.69 -13.26 -6.75
C ALA A 5 18.53 -12.40 -6.19
N THR A 6 18.89 -11.37 -5.43
CA THR A 6 17.98 -10.31 -4.98
C THR A 6 18.15 -9.10 -5.90
N VAL A 7 17.03 -8.54 -6.36
CA VAL A 7 17.00 -7.36 -7.25
C VAL A 7 16.49 -6.16 -6.46
N GLY A 8 17.22 -5.03 -6.49
CA GLY A 8 16.80 -3.80 -5.84
C GLY A 8 17.91 -2.77 -5.62
N PRO A 9 17.59 -1.62 -5.01
CA PRO A 9 16.29 -1.29 -4.43
C PRO A 9 15.24 -0.96 -5.50
N LEU A 10 14.05 -1.55 -5.39
CA LEU A 10 12.87 -1.19 -6.18
C LEU A 10 11.89 -0.48 -5.25
N SER A 11 11.73 0.84 -5.41
CA SER A 11 11.07 1.69 -4.41
C SER A 11 9.55 1.81 -4.59
N THR A 12 8.98 1.29 -5.68
CA THR A 12 7.54 1.38 -5.97
C THR A 12 6.96 0.01 -6.32
N PRO A 13 5.69 -0.25 -5.98
CA PRO A 13 4.99 -1.47 -6.41
C PRO A 13 5.09 -1.68 -7.94
N ARG A 14 4.93 -0.60 -8.71
CA ARG A 14 5.07 -0.62 -10.18
C ARG A 14 6.43 -1.16 -10.63
N ARG A 15 7.52 -0.69 -10.04
CA ARG A 15 8.86 -1.13 -10.45
C ARG A 15 9.10 -2.61 -10.14
N VAL A 16 8.48 -3.14 -9.08
CA VAL A 16 8.50 -4.58 -8.78
C VAL A 16 7.75 -5.38 -9.86
N ALA A 17 6.55 -4.95 -10.23
CA ALA A 17 5.80 -5.56 -11.33
C ALA A 17 6.59 -5.59 -12.64
N GLU A 18 7.20 -4.46 -13.01
CA GLU A 18 8.03 -4.35 -14.22
C GLU A 18 9.26 -5.26 -14.18
N ALA A 19 9.92 -5.38 -13.02
CA ALA A 19 11.07 -6.29 -12.87
C ALA A 19 10.67 -7.76 -13.13
N VAL A 20 9.50 -8.17 -12.65
CA VAL A 20 8.99 -9.53 -12.86
C VAL A 20 8.61 -9.75 -14.33
N ILE A 21 7.89 -8.80 -14.93
CA ILE A 21 7.48 -8.87 -16.34
C ILE A 21 8.69 -8.91 -17.28
N ALA A 22 9.73 -8.13 -17.00
CA ALA A 22 10.95 -8.10 -17.78
C ALA A 22 11.85 -9.34 -17.57
N GLY A 23 11.51 -10.23 -16.63
CA GLY A 23 12.34 -11.37 -16.26
C GLY A 23 13.61 -11.00 -15.49
N GLU A 24 13.70 -9.77 -14.95
CA GLU A 24 14.79 -9.34 -14.07
C GLU A 24 14.69 -10.03 -12.70
N ALA A 25 13.47 -10.26 -12.22
CA ALA A 25 13.17 -10.98 -10.99
C ALA A 25 12.18 -12.12 -11.25
N ASP A 26 12.38 -13.27 -10.61
CA ASP A 26 11.46 -14.41 -10.77
C ASP A 26 10.12 -14.18 -10.06
N VAL A 27 10.15 -13.48 -8.91
CA VAL A 27 9.00 -13.11 -8.07
C VAL A 27 9.33 -11.83 -7.30
N GLY A 28 8.31 -11.09 -6.88
CA GLY A 28 8.49 -9.90 -6.04
C GLY A 28 7.26 -9.58 -5.19
N PRO A 29 7.43 -8.89 -4.05
CA PRO A 29 6.32 -8.46 -3.22
C PRO A 29 5.58 -7.29 -3.87
N LEU A 30 4.25 -7.31 -3.81
CA LEU A 30 3.42 -6.23 -4.33
C LEU A 30 2.36 -5.87 -3.29
N ASP A 31 2.21 -4.58 -3.02
CA ASP A 31 1.11 -4.08 -2.18
C ASP A 31 -0.23 -4.37 -2.86
N SER A 32 -1.20 -4.90 -2.11
CA SER A 32 -2.47 -5.35 -2.69
C SER A 32 -3.30 -4.19 -3.24
N TYR A 33 -3.29 -3.03 -2.57
CA TYR A 33 -4.01 -1.85 -3.03
C TYR A 33 -3.38 -1.28 -4.31
N ALA A 34 -2.05 -1.20 -4.37
CA ALA A 34 -1.36 -0.83 -5.60
C ALA A 34 -1.60 -1.82 -6.75
N HIS A 35 -1.68 -3.12 -6.44
CA HIS A 35 -2.03 -4.14 -7.44
C HIS A 35 -3.46 -3.97 -7.96
N ASP A 36 -4.42 -3.66 -7.09
CA ASP A 36 -5.81 -3.40 -7.49
C ASP A 36 -5.91 -2.15 -8.38
N LEU A 37 -5.15 -1.10 -8.07
CA LEU A 37 -5.04 0.10 -8.92
C LEU A 37 -4.46 -0.25 -10.30
N ILE A 38 -3.40 -1.06 -10.36
CA ILE A 38 -2.84 -1.53 -11.64
C ILE A 38 -3.88 -2.34 -12.42
N ARG A 39 -4.64 -3.23 -11.76
CA ARG A 39 -5.72 -4.00 -12.42
C ARG A 39 -6.83 -3.12 -12.97
N ALA A 40 -7.20 -2.07 -12.24
CA ALA A 40 -8.27 -1.16 -12.63
C ALA A 40 -7.89 -0.24 -13.81
N HIS A 41 -6.63 0.22 -13.84
CA HIS A 41 -6.19 1.26 -14.78
C HIS A 41 -5.27 0.75 -15.90
N GLU A 42 -4.61 -0.39 -15.72
CA GLU A 42 -3.65 -0.98 -16.67
C GLU A 42 -3.82 -2.52 -16.74
N PRO A 43 -5.01 -3.01 -17.15
CA PRO A 43 -5.35 -4.43 -17.09
C PRO A 43 -4.44 -5.33 -17.95
N GLU A 44 -3.90 -4.82 -19.05
CA GLU A 44 -2.94 -5.56 -19.91
C GLU A 44 -1.60 -5.78 -19.22
N LEU A 45 -1.17 -4.85 -18.37
CA LEU A 45 0.02 -5.02 -17.53
C LEU A 45 -0.27 -6.01 -16.41
N ALA A 46 -1.43 -5.89 -15.76
CA ALA A 46 -1.85 -6.80 -14.70
C ALA A 46 -1.98 -8.26 -15.18
N ALA A 47 -2.46 -8.48 -16.41
CA ALA A 47 -2.64 -9.80 -17.00
C ALA A 47 -1.32 -10.58 -17.20
N GLN A 48 -0.18 -9.90 -17.18
CA GLN A 48 1.14 -10.53 -17.28
C GLN A 48 1.67 -11.02 -15.92
N LEU A 49 0.98 -10.70 -14.82
CA LEU A 49 1.33 -11.11 -13.47
C LEU A 49 0.41 -12.23 -12.98
N ALA A 50 0.94 -13.07 -12.08
CA ALA A 50 0.15 -14.07 -11.37
C ALA A 50 0.44 -13.98 -9.86
N THR A 51 -0.63 -13.90 -9.05
CA THR A 51 -0.52 -13.97 -7.60
C THR A 51 -0.29 -15.42 -7.18
N ILE A 52 0.90 -15.73 -6.67
CA ILE A 52 1.26 -17.08 -6.20
C ILE A 52 1.06 -17.27 -4.69
N ALA A 53 0.98 -16.19 -3.93
CA ALA A 53 0.77 -16.19 -2.48
C ALA A 53 0.25 -14.81 -2.03
N THR A 54 -0.38 -14.78 -0.85
CA THR A 54 -0.82 -13.54 -0.20
C THR A 54 -0.37 -13.53 1.26
N THR A 55 -0.04 -12.35 1.78
CA THR A 55 0.24 -12.16 3.20
C THR A 55 -1.05 -11.97 3.98
N THR A 56 -1.02 -12.19 5.30
CA THR A 56 -2.13 -11.76 6.17
C THR A 56 -2.36 -10.26 6.01
N PRO A 57 -3.62 -9.81 5.81
CA PRO A 57 -3.94 -8.39 5.65
C PRO A 57 -3.37 -7.51 6.77
N THR A 58 -3.13 -6.26 6.42
CA THR A 58 -2.72 -5.19 7.33
C THR A 58 -3.59 -3.96 7.08
N PRO A 59 -3.69 -3.03 8.05
CA PRO A 59 -4.36 -1.76 7.84
C PRO A 59 -3.81 -1.00 6.63
N ILE A 60 -4.69 -0.30 5.90
CA ILE A 60 -4.32 0.61 4.80
C ILE A 60 -3.48 1.78 5.34
N PRO A 61 -2.54 2.36 4.56
CA PRO A 61 -1.74 3.49 5.01
C PRO A 61 -2.59 4.65 5.56
N PRO A 62 -2.27 5.17 6.76
CA PRO A 62 -3.01 6.28 7.35
C PRO A 62 -2.60 7.62 6.74
N LEU A 63 -3.48 8.61 6.85
CA LEU A 63 -3.08 10.01 6.75
C LEU A 63 -2.62 10.51 8.13
N VAL A 64 -1.43 11.09 8.19
CA VAL A 64 -0.81 11.56 9.44
C VAL A 64 -0.56 13.06 9.37
N ALA A 65 -0.89 13.76 10.46
CA ALA A 65 -0.56 15.17 10.62
C ALA A 65 0.79 15.32 11.33
N ALA A 66 1.57 16.33 10.94
CA ALA A 66 2.83 16.64 11.59
C ALA A 66 2.60 17.15 13.04
N PRO A 67 3.58 16.98 13.94
CA PRO A 67 3.54 17.61 15.25
C PRO A 67 3.40 19.14 15.11
N GLY A 68 2.53 19.75 15.92
CA GLY A 68 2.36 21.21 15.97
C GLY A 68 1.27 21.79 15.05
N ILE A 69 0.59 20.97 14.24
CA ILE A 69 -0.64 21.39 13.55
C ILE A 69 -1.74 21.64 14.59
N ALA A 70 -2.49 22.74 14.43
CA ALA A 70 -3.56 23.07 15.35
C ALA A 70 -4.66 22.00 15.31
N ILE A 71 -5.19 21.61 16.47
CA ILE A 71 -6.22 20.58 16.56
C ILE A 71 -7.47 20.93 15.75
N ALA A 72 -7.83 22.22 15.70
CA ALA A 72 -8.95 22.69 14.89
C ALA A 72 -8.75 22.42 13.39
N ASP A 73 -7.54 22.57 12.87
CA ASP A 73 -7.24 22.27 11.46
C ASP A 73 -7.28 20.76 11.19
N ILE A 74 -6.80 19.94 12.13
CA ILE A 74 -6.91 18.48 12.06
C ILE A 74 -8.38 18.06 12.04
N ASP A 75 -9.21 18.65 12.89
CA ASP A 75 -10.63 18.32 12.98
C ASP A 75 -11.39 18.76 11.72
N HIS A 76 -11.05 19.91 11.12
CA HIS A 76 -11.59 20.32 9.82
C HIS A 76 -11.20 19.33 8.70
N LEU A 77 -9.95 18.89 8.66
CA LEU A 77 -9.50 17.90 7.67
C LEU A 77 -10.20 16.56 7.86
N ARG A 78 -10.32 16.08 9.10
CA ARG A 78 -11.08 14.86 9.43
C ARG A 78 -12.52 14.97 8.97
N ALA A 79 -13.20 16.06 9.30
CA ALA A 79 -14.58 16.28 8.89
C ALA A 79 -14.73 16.26 7.36
N ALA A 80 -13.84 16.93 6.63
CA ALA A 80 -13.86 16.96 5.17
C ALA A 80 -13.62 15.57 4.55
N LEU A 81 -12.63 14.82 5.05
CA LEU A 81 -12.33 13.46 4.58
C LEU A 81 -13.46 12.46 4.89
N LEU A 82 -14.10 12.57 6.04
CA LEU A 82 -15.25 11.73 6.39
C LEU A 82 -16.47 12.06 5.52
N ALA A 83 -16.75 13.35 5.32
CA ALA A 83 -17.84 13.80 4.46
C ALA A 83 -17.63 13.43 2.98
N SER A 84 -16.38 13.14 2.58
CA SER A 84 -16.07 12.77 1.20
C SER A 84 -16.76 11.49 0.74
N ALA A 85 -17.28 10.64 1.62
CA ALA A 85 -18.03 9.44 1.26
C ALA A 85 -19.40 9.75 0.65
N GLU A 86 -20.06 10.81 1.15
CA GLU A 86 -21.42 11.21 0.76
C GLU A 86 -21.44 12.31 -0.31
N ALA A 87 -20.29 12.94 -0.59
CA ALA A 87 -20.16 13.94 -1.64
C ALA A 87 -20.21 13.27 -3.03
N ASP A 88 -21.31 13.43 -3.75
CA ASP A 88 -21.51 12.82 -5.07
C ASP A 88 -20.51 13.34 -6.11
N GLU A 89 -20.12 14.61 -6.02
CA GLU A 89 -19.10 15.22 -6.86
C GLU A 89 -17.71 14.57 -6.71
N LEU A 90 -17.45 13.93 -5.57
CA LEU A 90 -16.21 13.19 -5.31
C LEU A 90 -16.31 11.70 -5.68
N ARG A 91 -17.49 11.20 -6.08
CA ARG A 91 -17.65 9.79 -6.47
C ARG A 91 -16.68 9.37 -7.57
N PRO A 92 -16.45 10.15 -8.66
CA PRO A 92 -15.47 9.75 -9.67
C PRO A 92 -14.05 9.63 -9.12
N VAL A 93 -13.67 10.51 -8.19
CA VAL A 93 -12.35 10.47 -7.53
C VAL A 93 -12.23 9.22 -6.66
N ARG A 94 -13.24 8.95 -5.82
CA ARG A 94 -13.30 7.74 -4.98
C ARG A 94 -13.21 6.46 -5.82
N SER A 95 -13.97 6.38 -6.92
CA SER A 95 -13.93 5.23 -7.83
C SER A 95 -12.58 5.08 -8.52
N ALA A 96 -11.96 6.18 -8.98
CA ALA A 96 -10.63 6.13 -9.59
C ALA A 96 -9.54 5.69 -8.60
N LEU A 97 -9.66 6.06 -7.32
CA LEU A 97 -8.75 5.64 -6.26
C LEU A 97 -9.11 4.29 -5.64
N LEU A 98 -10.21 3.65 -6.03
CA LEU A 98 -10.74 2.43 -5.40
C LEU A 98 -10.93 2.58 -3.87
N LEU A 99 -11.40 3.76 -3.43
CA LEU A 99 -11.65 4.06 -2.02
C LEU A 99 -13.14 4.26 -1.76
N ASP A 100 -13.70 3.51 -0.82
CA ASP A 100 -15.10 3.68 -0.42
C ASP A 100 -15.32 4.93 0.44
N ARG A 101 -14.48 5.10 1.47
CA ARG A 101 -14.57 6.19 2.47
C ARG A 101 -13.29 6.29 3.29
N PHE A 102 -13.16 7.38 4.03
CA PHE A 102 -12.24 7.48 5.16
C PHE A 102 -12.95 7.09 6.47
N VAL A 103 -12.17 6.63 7.44
CA VAL A 103 -12.63 6.35 8.81
C VAL A 103 -11.61 6.92 9.79
N LEU A 104 -12.06 7.25 11.00
CA LEU A 104 -11.14 7.55 12.10
C LEU A 104 -10.47 6.26 12.55
N VAL A 105 -9.18 6.37 12.87
CA VAL A 105 -8.33 5.27 13.32
C VAL A 105 -7.52 5.74 14.52
N ASP A 106 -7.21 4.81 15.40
CA ASP A 106 -6.29 5.01 16.51
C ASP A 106 -4.92 4.44 16.15
N SER A 107 -3.86 4.92 16.81
CA SER A 107 -2.51 4.38 16.59
C SER A 107 -2.41 2.88 16.90
N GLU A 108 -3.26 2.38 17.81
CA GLU A 108 -3.31 0.98 18.19
C GLU A 108 -3.79 0.08 17.05
N ASP A 109 -4.63 0.59 16.13
CA ASP A 109 -5.06 -0.17 14.94
C ASP A 109 -3.87 -0.59 14.08
N TYR A 110 -2.74 0.13 14.20
CA TYR A 110 -1.50 -0.10 13.46
C TYR A 110 -0.44 -0.89 14.27
N ALA A 111 -0.75 -1.35 15.49
CA ALA A 111 0.19 -2.07 16.35
C ALA A 111 0.76 -3.34 15.67
N VAL A 112 -0.03 -3.99 14.81
CA VAL A 112 0.40 -5.17 14.03
C VAL A 112 1.59 -4.86 13.11
N LEU A 113 1.70 -3.62 12.59
CA LEU A 113 2.82 -3.22 11.73
C LEU A 113 4.11 -3.13 12.54
N LEU A 114 4.03 -2.57 13.76
CA LEU A 114 5.15 -2.48 14.69
C LEU A 114 5.61 -3.87 15.15
N GLU A 115 4.68 -4.77 15.43
CA GLU A 115 5.00 -6.16 15.80
C GLU A 115 5.73 -6.88 14.66
N ARG A 116 5.21 -6.79 13.43
CA ARG A 116 5.83 -7.41 12.25
C ARG A 116 7.20 -6.83 11.96
N ALA A 117 7.39 -5.50 12.08
CA ALA A 117 8.69 -4.86 11.93
C ALA A 117 9.71 -5.42 12.95
N ARG A 118 9.34 -5.47 14.23
CA ARG A 118 10.21 -6.05 15.28
C ARG A 118 10.52 -7.53 15.03
N ALA A 119 9.57 -8.30 14.50
CA ALA A 119 9.82 -9.69 14.13
C ALA A 119 10.81 -9.80 12.96
N ALA A 120 10.68 -8.95 11.95
CA ALA A 120 11.60 -8.87 10.83
C ALA A 120 13.02 -8.49 11.28
N ASP A 121 13.15 -7.53 12.20
CA ASP A 121 14.44 -7.14 12.79
C ASP A 121 15.11 -8.30 13.52
N ARG A 122 14.37 -9.04 14.35
CA ARG A 122 14.88 -10.21 15.07
C ARG A 122 15.36 -11.32 14.12
N LEU A 123 14.71 -11.46 12.97
CA LEU A 123 15.08 -12.43 11.94
C LEU A 123 16.20 -11.93 11.01
N GLY A 124 16.65 -10.68 11.14
CA GLY A 124 17.77 -10.14 10.38
C GLY A 124 17.41 -9.67 8.96
N TYR A 125 16.13 -9.50 8.63
CA TYR A 125 15.69 -9.03 7.30
C TYR A 125 16.31 -7.71 6.83
N PRO A 126 16.59 -6.70 7.69
CA PRO A 126 17.23 -5.46 7.26
C PRO A 126 18.65 -5.65 6.68
N ARG A 127 19.23 -6.85 6.79
CA ARG A 127 20.57 -7.21 6.33
C ARG A 127 20.59 -8.13 5.11
N LEU A 128 19.45 -8.34 4.45
CA LEU A 128 19.40 -9.12 3.20
C LEU A 128 19.99 -8.28 2.04
N ALA A 129 21.31 -8.31 1.94
CA ALA A 129 22.11 -7.90 0.78
C ALA A 129 23.39 -8.76 0.74
#